data_AF-A0A7X3UVR3-F1
#
_entry.id   AF-A0A7X3UVR3-F1
#
_cell.length_a   1.000
_cell.length_b   1.000
_cell.length_c   1.000
_cell.angle_alpha   90.00
_cell.angle_beta   90.00
_cell.angle_gamma   90.00
#
_symmetry.space_group_name_H-M   'P 1'
#
loop_
_entity.id
_entity.type
_entity.pdbx_description
1 polymer ?
#
loop_
_entity_poly.entity_id
_entity_poly.type
_entity_poly.pdbx_seq_one_letter_code
_entity_poly.pdbx_strand_id
1 'polypeptide(L)'
;MLPAIKERFQRFQIVYHVRLMHKFDHILLGGFHIEEMVYGPRYYYPGINIAVREYEPDMPDDAILVHLHARPEVIRQRMETAPHPRQLVPAEDVELILERFDEEVAQSWIHRKFAIDTSDLTPGELLGTFLERSVPYLNTRDALTRMR
;
A
#
# COMPACT_ATOMS: atom_id res chain seq x y z
N MET A 1 -15.12 8.90 -17.49
CA MET A 1 -16.00 8.70 -16.32
C MET A 1 -15.96 9.98 -15.50
N LEU A 2 -17.08 10.50 -15.02
CA LEU A 2 -17.09 11.71 -14.18
C LEU A 2 -16.30 11.47 -12.89
N PRO A 3 -15.55 12.46 -12.34
CA PRO A 3 -14.76 12.31 -11.13
C PRO A 3 -15.54 11.67 -9.97
N ALA A 4 -16.78 12.15 -9.74
CA ALA A 4 -17.65 11.61 -8.71
C ALA A 4 -18.09 10.16 -8.94
N ILE A 5 -18.20 9.71 -10.21
CA ILE A 5 -18.52 8.31 -10.51
C ILE A 5 -17.29 7.44 -10.27
N LYS A 6 -16.10 7.92 -10.65
CA LYS A 6 -14.84 7.20 -10.44
C LYS A 6 -14.56 7.00 -8.95
N GLU A 7 -14.72 8.05 -8.16
CA GLU A 7 -14.60 8.01 -6.70
C GLU A 7 -15.54 6.96 -6.08
N ARG A 8 -16.83 7.01 -6.42
CA ARG A 8 -17.82 6.03 -5.92
C ARG A 8 -17.48 4.60 -6.31
N PHE A 9 -16.98 4.41 -7.54
CA PHE A 9 -16.54 3.10 -8.00
C PHE A 9 -15.34 2.60 -7.18
N GLN A 10 -14.38 3.46 -6.86
CA GLN A 10 -13.24 3.07 -6.03
C GLN A 10 -13.63 2.76 -4.59
N ARG A 11 -14.58 3.51 -4.02
CA ARG A 11 -15.16 3.16 -2.72
C ARG A 11 -15.77 1.76 -2.71
N PHE A 12 -16.51 1.42 -3.77
CA PHE A 12 -17.02 0.07 -3.97
C PHE A 12 -15.89 -0.96 -4.09
N GLN A 13 -14.81 -0.65 -4.82
CA GLN A 13 -13.64 -1.54 -4.91
C GLN A 13 -13.03 -1.78 -3.53
N ILE A 14 -12.87 -0.76 -2.68
CA ILE A 14 -12.32 -0.93 -1.33
C ILE A 14 -13.17 -1.90 -0.52
N VAL A 15 -14.49 -1.67 -0.43
CA VAL A 15 -15.41 -2.56 0.30
C VAL A 15 -15.39 -3.99 -0.27
N TYR A 16 -15.31 -4.13 -1.59
CA TYR A 16 -15.21 -5.44 -2.24
C TYR A 16 -13.94 -6.20 -1.82
N HIS A 17 -12.78 -5.54 -1.78
CA HIS A 17 -11.53 -6.19 -1.40
C HIS A 17 -11.44 -6.46 0.10
N VAL A 18 -12.01 -5.63 0.96
CA VAL A 18 -12.17 -5.96 2.40
C VAL A 18 -12.91 -7.29 2.55
N ARG A 19 -13.97 -7.53 1.79
CA ARG A 19 -14.66 -8.83 1.79
C ARG A 19 -13.78 -9.98 1.30
N LEU A 20 -12.88 -9.74 0.34
CA LEU A 20 -11.93 -10.75 -0.11
C LEU A 20 -10.89 -11.10 0.96
N MET A 21 -10.47 -10.13 1.78
CA MET A 21 -9.55 -10.37 2.91
C MET A 21 -10.12 -11.37 3.92
N HIS A 22 -11.45 -11.41 4.09
CA HIS A 22 -12.13 -12.41 4.92
C HIS A 22 -12.38 -13.75 4.22
N LYS A 23 -12.31 -13.78 2.89
CA LYS A 23 -12.62 -14.98 2.10
C LYS A 23 -11.41 -15.87 1.88
N PHE A 24 -10.23 -15.27 1.73
CA PHE A 24 -9.00 -15.99 1.42
C PHE A 24 -8.08 -16.04 2.63
N ASP A 25 -7.61 -17.25 2.98
CA ASP A 25 -6.64 -17.46 4.06
C ASP A 25 -5.35 -16.64 3.86
N HIS A 26 -4.90 -16.50 2.61
CA HIS A 26 -3.71 -15.75 2.25
C HIS A 26 -4.01 -14.91 0.99
N ILE A 27 -4.00 -13.59 1.14
CA ILE A 27 -4.19 -12.65 0.03
C ILE A 27 -3.20 -11.49 0.15
N LEU A 28 -2.69 -11.04 -0.99
CA LEU A 28 -1.85 -9.85 -1.09
C LEU A 28 -2.62 -8.78 -1.86
N LEU A 29 -2.76 -7.60 -1.27
CA LEU A 29 -3.36 -6.42 -1.89
C LEU A 29 -2.28 -5.35 -2.03
N GLY A 30 -1.95 -4.96 -3.26
CA GLY A 30 -1.09 -3.82 -3.56
C GLY A 30 -1.93 -2.64 -4.05
N GLY A 31 -1.55 -1.42 -3.66
CA GLY A 31 -2.28 -0.20 -4.06
C GLY A 31 -3.73 -0.20 -3.58
N PHE A 32 -3.92 -0.09 -2.25
CA PHE A 32 -5.23 -0.23 -1.62
C PHE A 32 -5.77 1.09 -1.01
N HIS A 33 -6.44 1.04 0.13
CA HIS A 33 -7.17 2.19 0.70
C HIS A 33 -6.28 3.40 1.03
N ILE A 34 -5.04 3.19 1.50
CA ILE A 34 -4.09 4.29 1.74
C ILE A 34 -3.69 4.96 0.42
N GLU A 35 -3.47 4.17 -0.64
CA GLU A 35 -3.14 4.72 -1.96
C GLU A 35 -4.27 5.62 -2.48
N GLU A 36 -5.52 5.20 -2.28
CA GLU A 36 -6.69 5.98 -2.68
C GLU A 36 -6.77 7.33 -1.95
N MET A 37 -6.33 7.38 -0.68
CA MET A 37 -6.22 8.63 0.09
C MET A 37 -5.12 9.54 -0.41
N VAL A 38 -3.97 8.98 -0.79
CA VAL A 38 -2.80 9.74 -1.25
C VAL A 38 -3.00 10.25 -2.68
N TYR A 39 -3.48 9.40 -3.59
CA TYR A 39 -3.57 9.73 -5.02
C TYR A 39 -4.94 10.27 -5.44
N GLY A 40 -6.00 9.82 -4.80
CA GLY A 40 -7.37 10.10 -5.21
C GLY A 40 -7.69 11.59 -5.36
N PRO A 41 -7.64 12.35 -4.25
CA PRO A 41 -7.95 13.78 -4.25
C PRO A 41 -6.96 14.64 -5.05
N ARG A 42 -5.78 14.11 -5.40
CA ARG A 42 -4.76 14.85 -6.16
C ARG A 42 -4.82 14.58 -7.65
N TYR A 43 -4.90 13.31 -8.06
CA TYR A 43 -4.71 12.91 -9.46
C TYR A 43 -5.97 12.31 -10.11
N TYR A 44 -6.84 11.65 -9.36
CA TYR A 44 -7.96 10.92 -9.96
C TYR A 44 -9.29 11.67 -9.93
N TYR A 45 -9.57 12.39 -8.86
CA TYR A 45 -10.80 13.17 -8.70
C TYR A 45 -10.55 14.42 -7.83
N PRO A 46 -9.84 15.42 -8.37
CA PRO A 46 -9.43 16.61 -7.62
C PRO A 46 -10.56 17.28 -6.83
N GLY A 47 -10.32 17.51 -5.54
CA GLY A 47 -11.26 18.17 -4.64
C GLY A 47 -12.33 17.26 -4.00
N ILE A 48 -12.32 15.96 -4.30
CA ILE A 48 -13.17 14.98 -3.61
C ILE A 48 -12.30 14.18 -2.64
N ASN A 49 -12.50 14.38 -1.33
CA ASN A 49 -11.83 13.63 -0.28
C ASN A 49 -12.61 12.35 0.06
N ILE A 50 -11.89 11.30 0.45
CA ILE A 50 -12.47 10.02 0.87
C ILE A 50 -12.04 9.72 2.31
N ALA A 51 -12.98 9.25 3.14
CA ALA A 51 -12.66 8.72 4.45
C ALA A 51 -12.21 7.24 4.34
N VAL A 52 -10.96 6.99 4.00
CA VAL A 52 -10.47 5.61 3.79
C VAL A 52 -10.26 4.81 5.08
N ARG A 53 -10.13 5.50 6.22
CA ARG A 53 -9.85 4.87 7.52
C ARG A 53 -11.05 4.08 8.05
N GLU A 54 -12.26 4.41 7.60
CA GLU A 54 -13.50 3.73 8.03
C GLU A 54 -13.52 2.24 7.69
N TYR A 55 -12.71 1.80 6.73
CA TYR A 55 -12.63 0.41 6.30
C TYR A 55 -11.67 -0.44 7.14
N GLU A 56 -10.73 0.17 7.88
CA GLU A 56 -9.72 -0.58 8.63
C GLU A 56 -10.30 -1.45 9.76
N PRO A 57 -11.33 -1.02 10.53
CA PRO A 57 -11.99 -1.89 11.51
C PRO A 57 -12.62 -3.15 10.93
N ASP A 58 -12.97 -3.13 9.64
CA ASP A 58 -13.58 -4.26 8.95
C ASP A 58 -12.51 -5.19 8.34
N MET A 59 -11.21 -4.91 8.47
CA MET A 59 -10.14 -5.79 7.99
C MET A 59 -9.83 -6.88 9.04
N PRO A 60 -9.30 -8.05 8.63
CA PRO A 60 -8.84 -9.06 9.58
C PRO A 60 -7.78 -8.54 10.56
N ASP A 61 -7.88 -8.93 11.84
CA ASP A 61 -6.95 -8.55 12.91
C ASP A 61 -5.50 -9.00 12.68
N ASP A 62 -5.30 -9.95 11.76
CA ASP A 62 -4.02 -10.47 11.33
C ASP A 62 -3.52 -9.93 9.98
N ALA A 63 -4.20 -8.94 9.41
CA ALA A 63 -3.68 -8.18 8.28
C ALA A 63 -2.34 -7.52 8.63
N ILE A 64 -1.37 -7.66 7.74
CA ILE A 64 -0.04 -7.03 7.85
C ILE A 64 0.05 -5.89 6.84
N LEU A 65 0.28 -4.67 7.31
CA LEU A 65 0.54 -3.50 6.46
C LEU A 65 2.04 -3.35 6.22
N VAL A 66 2.44 -3.48 4.96
CA VAL A 66 3.84 -3.31 4.53
C VAL A 66 3.98 -1.98 3.79
N HIS A 67 4.76 -1.05 4.36
CA HIS A 67 5.08 0.21 3.69
C HIS A 67 6.38 0.07 2.89
N LEU A 68 6.27 -0.04 1.57
CA LEU A 68 7.43 -0.03 0.67
C LEU A 68 7.74 1.41 0.28
N HIS A 69 8.97 1.86 0.55
CA HIS A 69 9.44 3.18 0.16
C HIS A 69 10.84 3.09 -0.46
N ALA A 70 11.31 4.21 -1.00
CA ALA A 70 12.70 4.38 -1.45
C ALA A 70 13.07 5.86 -1.32
N ARG A 71 14.37 6.15 -1.33
CA ARG A 71 14.86 7.52 -1.31
C ARG A 71 14.38 8.27 -2.57
N PRO A 72 14.02 9.56 -2.47
CA PRO A 72 13.44 10.32 -3.58
C PRO A 72 14.30 10.30 -4.85
N GLU A 73 15.61 10.45 -4.71
CA GLU A 73 16.56 10.42 -5.82
C GLU A 73 16.59 9.07 -6.55
N VAL A 74 16.43 7.96 -5.82
CA VAL A 74 16.37 6.61 -6.39
C VAL A 74 15.06 6.42 -7.17
N ILE A 75 13.94 6.93 -6.66
CA ILE A 75 12.65 6.88 -7.36
C ILE A 75 12.74 7.66 -8.68
N ARG A 76 13.26 8.89 -8.65
CA ARG A 76 13.41 9.70 -9.87
C ARG A 76 14.31 9.02 -10.88
N GLN A 77 15.45 8.48 -10.45
CA GLN A 77 16.33 7.71 -11.33
C GLN A 77 15.59 6.53 -11.96
N ARG A 78 14.76 5.80 -11.22
CA ARG A 78 13.94 4.69 -11.75
C ARG A 78 12.89 5.19 -12.76
N MET A 79 12.24 6.31 -12.48
CA MET A 79 11.29 6.94 -13.41
C MET A 79 11.94 7.33 -14.75
N GLU A 80 13.21 7.75 -14.74
CA GLU A 80 13.96 8.11 -15.95
C GLU A 80 14.51 6.88 -16.70
N THR A 81 15.13 5.95 -15.96
CA THR A 81 15.85 4.81 -16.55
C THR A 81 14.95 3.63 -16.94
N ALA A 82 13.81 3.48 -16.26
CA ALA A 82 12.82 2.44 -16.50
C ALA A 82 11.40 2.98 -16.32
N PRO A 83 10.96 3.92 -17.20
CA PRO A 83 9.70 4.62 -17.04
C PRO A 83 8.51 3.66 -17.04
N HIS A 84 7.63 3.79 -16.05
CA HIS A 84 6.40 3.02 -16.01
C HIS A 84 5.43 3.52 -17.10
N PRO A 85 4.82 2.65 -17.92
CA PRO A 85 3.96 3.07 -19.04
C PRO A 85 2.75 3.93 -18.64
N ARG A 86 2.36 3.87 -17.36
CA ARG A 86 1.21 4.60 -16.78
C ARG A 86 1.65 5.34 -15.52
N GLN A 87 2.80 5.99 -15.56
CA GLN A 87 3.30 6.84 -14.47
C GLN A 87 2.23 7.88 -14.11
N LEU A 88 1.75 7.84 -12.86
CA LEU A 88 0.75 8.79 -12.36
C LEU A 88 1.42 10.00 -11.73
N VAL A 89 2.41 9.75 -10.88
CA VAL A 89 3.09 10.76 -10.06
C VAL A 89 4.20 11.41 -10.88
N PRO A 90 4.17 12.73 -11.08
CA PRO A 90 5.24 13.45 -11.77
C PRO A 90 6.49 13.56 -10.86
N ALA A 91 7.67 13.76 -11.46
CA ALA A 91 8.94 13.63 -10.74
C ALA A 91 9.14 14.71 -9.66
N GLU A 92 8.51 15.87 -9.83
CA GLU A 92 8.46 16.97 -8.88
C GLU A 92 7.63 16.65 -7.62
N ASP A 93 6.70 15.70 -7.70
CA ASP A 93 5.80 15.35 -6.60
C ASP A 93 6.32 14.19 -5.74
N VAL A 94 7.49 13.60 -6.06
CA VAL A 94 8.00 12.38 -5.40
C VAL A 94 8.09 12.53 -3.88
N GLU A 95 8.74 13.57 -3.37
CA GLU A 95 8.90 13.80 -1.92
C GLU A 95 7.54 14.03 -1.27
N LEU A 96 6.70 14.86 -1.87
CA LEU A 96 5.37 15.13 -1.36
C LEU A 96 4.59 13.82 -1.21
N ILE A 97 4.62 12.96 -2.22
CA ILE A 97 3.90 11.69 -2.18
C ILE A 97 4.48 10.74 -1.13
N LEU A 98 5.81 10.66 -0.98
CA LEU A 98 6.45 9.88 0.07
C LEU A 98 6.00 10.34 1.46
N GLU A 99 6.04 11.66 1.72
CA GLU A 99 5.57 12.25 2.98
C GLU A 99 4.09 11.91 3.25
N ARG A 100 3.23 12.01 2.23
CA ARG A 100 1.81 11.66 2.36
C ARG A 100 1.61 10.18 2.69
N PHE A 101 2.39 9.27 2.11
CA PHE A 101 2.32 7.85 2.48
C PHE A 101 2.79 7.61 3.91
N ASP A 102 3.90 8.23 4.31
CA ASP A 102 4.40 8.13 5.69
C ASP A 102 3.36 8.58 6.71
N GLU A 103 2.70 9.72 6.47
CA GLU A 103 1.61 10.23 7.30
C GLU A 103 0.44 9.24 7.40
N GLU A 104 -0.06 8.76 6.26
CA GLU A 104 -1.25 7.89 6.22
C GLU A 104 -0.97 6.49 6.78
N VAL A 105 0.26 5.97 6.61
CA VAL A 105 0.71 4.72 7.24
C VAL A 105 0.86 4.91 8.74
N ALA A 106 1.45 6.01 9.20
CA ALA A 106 1.60 6.31 10.63
C ALA A 106 0.23 6.36 11.32
N GLN A 107 -0.76 6.99 10.69
CA GLN A 107 -2.13 7.14 11.19
C GLN A 107 -2.99 5.86 11.08
N SER A 108 -2.52 4.80 10.42
CA SER A 108 -3.26 3.54 10.31
C SER A 108 -3.46 2.82 11.62
N TRP A 109 -4.68 2.32 11.82
CA TRP A 109 -5.12 1.48 12.93
C TRP A 109 -4.64 0.03 12.78
N ILE A 110 -4.14 -0.37 11.61
CA ILE A 110 -3.49 -1.67 11.44
C ILE A 110 -2.20 -1.68 12.26
N HIS A 111 -2.20 -2.45 13.34
CA HIS A 111 -1.08 -2.50 14.28
C HIS A 111 0.12 -3.32 13.77
N ARG A 112 -0.14 -4.37 12.99
CA ARG A 112 0.91 -5.21 12.40
C ARG A 112 1.46 -4.51 11.17
N LYS A 113 2.37 -3.55 11.38
CA LYS A 113 2.93 -2.75 10.29
C LYS A 113 4.43 -2.57 10.39
N PHE A 114 5.09 -2.57 9.24
CA PHE A 114 6.51 -2.27 9.13
C PHE A 114 6.85 -1.68 7.76
N ALA A 115 7.94 -0.93 7.71
CA ALA A 115 8.46 -0.34 6.48
C ALA A 115 9.61 -1.19 5.90
N ILE A 116 9.79 -1.15 4.58
CA ILE A 116 10.99 -1.64 3.88
C ILE A 116 11.48 -0.54 2.94
N ASP A 117 12.72 -0.11 3.15
CA ASP A 117 13.43 0.71 2.17
C ASP A 117 13.93 -0.17 1.03
N THR A 118 13.43 0.09 -0.16
CA THR A 118 13.73 -0.66 -1.38
C THR A 118 14.83 -0.01 -2.22
N SER A 119 15.46 1.07 -1.75
CA SER A 119 16.40 1.88 -2.52
C SER A 119 17.53 1.05 -3.13
N ASP A 120 18.07 0.13 -2.34
CA ASP A 120 19.25 -0.67 -2.68
C ASP A 120 18.93 -2.18 -2.82
N LEU A 121 17.64 -2.55 -2.73
CA LEU A 121 17.22 -3.95 -2.76
C LEU A 121 16.93 -4.44 -4.19
N THR A 122 17.43 -5.62 -4.51
CA THR A 122 16.93 -6.42 -5.62
C THR A 122 15.56 -7.06 -5.28
N PRO A 123 14.81 -7.57 -6.27
CA PRO A 123 13.55 -8.27 -6.00
C PRO A 123 13.70 -9.49 -5.07
N GLY A 124 14.80 -10.22 -5.17
CA GLY A 124 15.07 -11.39 -4.30
C GLY A 124 15.34 -10.97 -2.85
N GLU A 125 16.15 -9.92 -2.65
CA GLU A 125 16.44 -9.38 -1.33
C GLU A 125 15.20 -8.73 -0.68
N LEU A 126 14.33 -8.11 -1.48
CA LEU A 126 13.04 -7.59 -1.01
C LEU A 126 12.15 -8.70 -0.45
N LEU A 127 12.02 -9.82 -1.18
CA LEU A 127 11.25 -10.96 -0.70
C LEU A 127 11.85 -11.52 0.60
N GLY A 128 13.17 -11.71 0.67
CA GLY A 128 13.86 -12.13 1.88
C GLY A 128 13.60 -11.19 3.06
N THR A 129 13.72 -9.89 2.84
CA THR A 129 13.46 -8.85 3.85
C THR A 129 12.03 -8.90 4.37
N PHE A 130 11.03 -9.06 3.49
CA PHE A 130 9.64 -9.23 3.90
C PHE A 130 9.45 -10.51 4.72
N LEU A 131 10.01 -11.63 4.27
CA LEU A 131 9.92 -12.89 5.00
C LEU A 131 10.56 -12.76 6.38
N GLU A 132 11.67 -12.06 6.55
CA GLU A 132 12.29 -11.86 7.86
C GLU A 132 11.47 -10.94 8.76
N ARG A 133 11.04 -9.77 8.24
CA ARG A 133 10.30 -8.77 9.02
C ARG A 133 8.86 -9.17 9.34
N SER A 134 8.26 -10.09 8.58
CA SER A 134 6.91 -10.58 8.87
C SER A 134 6.85 -11.52 10.07
N VAL A 135 7.96 -12.13 10.49
CA VAL A 135 8.00 -13.17 11.54
C VAL A 135 7.26 -12.78 12.83
N PRO A 136 7.43 -11.57 13.41
CA PRO A 136 6.75 -11.19 14.64
C PRO A 136 5.22 -11.07 14.51
N TYR A 137 4.70 -11.05 13.28
CA TYR A 137 3.29 -10.81 12.97
C TYR A 137 2.54 -12.06 12.52
N LEU A 138 3.24 -13.19 12.33
CA LEU A 138 2.66 -14.45 11.91
C LEU A 138 1.84 -15.06 13.05
N ASN A 139 0.64 -15.55 12.72
CA ASN A 139 -0.10 -16.40 13.64
C ASN A 139 0.55 -17.81 13.71
N THR A 140 0.10 -18.66 14.64
CA THR A 140 0.65 -20.01 14.81
C THR A 140 0.55 -20.85 13.54
N ARG A 141 -0.55 -20.75 12.79
CA ARG A 141 -0.75 -21.51 11.55
C ARG A 141 0.26 -21.09 10.49
N ASP A 142 0.49 -19.79 10.33
CA ASP A 142 1.44 -19.24 9.37
C ASP A 142 2.88 -19.59 9.76
N ALA A 143 3.24 -19.50 11.03
CA ALA A 143 4.58 -19.84 11.52
C ALA A 143 4.95 -21.31 11.22
N LEU A 144 3.99 -22.23 11.30
CA LEU A 144 4.21 -23.65 10.99
C LEU A 144 4.53 -23.91 9.51
N THR A 145 4.09 -23.04 8.59
CA THR A 145 4.43 -23.19 7.16
C THR A 145 5.90 -22.95 6.87
N ARG A 146 6.63 -22.26 7.76
CA ARG A 146 8.05 -21.94 7.63
C ARG A 146 8.99 -22.99 8.21
N MET A 147 8.45 -23.93 8.99
CA MET A 147 9.20 -25.03 9.59
C MET A 147 9.25 -26.28 8.68
N ARG A 148 8.63 -26.22 7.51
CA ARG A 148 8.65 -27.26 6.48
C ARG A 148 9.63 -26.88 5.38
#